data_AF-A0AAD5R825-F1
#
_entry.id   AF-A0AAD5R825-F1
#
_cell.length_a   1.000
_cell.length_b   1.000
_cell.length_c   1.000
_cell.angle_alpha   90.00
_cell.angle_beta   90.00
_cell.angle_gamma   90.00
#
_symmetry.space_group_name_H-M   'P 1'
#
loop_
_entity.id
_entity.type
_entity.pdbx_description
1 polymer ?
#
loop_
_entity_poly.entity_id
_entity_poly.type
_entity_poly.pdbx_seq_one_letter_code
_entity_poly.pdbx_strand_id
1 'polypeptide(L)'
;MDGLLISVTEQGVSPRPPVLFPSRSIDAIVYSSPHIYLLTRDEITIISLEDSRVSQTLRAEQIEVLCSLDGSVFISTACNLYQVHMVSIERQADALFKCGKFDEALSVYEKRLRKHFDADCMSNFIVLKKKVAFTSIEKGEYEKVADILISAEVNPEEEVFERSEEEVVSVVRRQLCPSLKALLEHGMLKKTLTQRSLPSSLGLGCFVTRNGTNSMLKLL
;
A
#
# COMPACT_ATOMS: atom_id res chain seq x y z
N MET A 1 -25.91 3.82 17.56
CA MET A 1 -26.62 3.95 16.29
C MET A 1 -25.62 4.51 15.33
N ASP A 2 -25.41 3.80 14.23
CA ASP A 2 -24.53 4.25 13.15
C ASP A 2 -25.22 5.36 12.37
N GLY A 3 -24.42 6.25 11.80
CA GLY A 3 -24.91 7.31 10.92
C GLY A 3 -25.07 6.79 9.48
N LEU A 4 -25.98 7.41 8.73
CA LEU A 4 -26.28 7.04 7.36
C LEU A 4 -26.00 8.22 6.42
N LEU A 5 -25.11 8.01 5.45
CA LEU A 5 -24.85 8.94 4.37
C LEU A 5 -25.56 8.46 3.10
N ILE A 6 -26.47 9.27 2.57
CA ILE A 6 -27.22 9.00 1.34
C ILE A 6 -26.86 10.06 0.32
N SER A 7 -26.44 9.63 -0.88
CA SER A 7 -26.28 10.53 -2.03
C SER A 7 -27.59 10.55 -2.80
N VAL A 8 -28.19 11.71 -2.98
CA VAL A 8 -29.45 11.88 -3.71
C VAL A 8 -29.25 12.80 -4.91
N THR A 9 -29.92 12.51 -6.01
CA THR A 9 -30.05 13.44 -7.14
C THR A 9 -31.03 14.56 -6.79
N GLU A 10 -31.10 15.59 -7.63
CA GLU A 10 -32.11 16.66 -7.53
C GLU A 10 -33.55 16.13 -7.56
N GLN A 11 -33.77 14.93 -8.13
CA GLN A 11 -35.07 14.25 -8.15
C GLN A 11 -35.34 13.42 -6.88
N GLY A 12 -34.44 13.42 -5.90
CA GLY A 12 -34.58 12.64 -4.66
C GLY A 12 -34.30 11.15 -4.81
N VAL A 13 -33.72 10.73 -5.95
CA VAL A 13 -33.36 9.33 -6.20
C VAL A 13 -31.94 9.09 -5.76
N SER A 14 -31.68 8.01 -5.01
CA SER A 14 -30.33 7.60 -4.63
C SER A 14 -29.74 6.68 -5.71
N PRO A 15 -28.75 7.13 -6.51
CA PRO A 15 -28.14 6.28 -7.53
C PRO A 15 -27.13 5.28 -6.94
N ARG A 16 -26.77 5.45 -5.66
CA ARG A 16 -25.74 4.67 -4.98
C ARG A 16 -26.29 4.08 -3.67
N PRO A 17 -25.75 2.94 -3.20
CA PRO A 17 -26.10 2.41 -1.90
C PRO A 17 -25.77 3.41 -0.78
N PRO A 18 -26.57 3.49 0.29
CA PRO A 18 -26.23 4.26 1.48
C PRO A 18 -24.92 3.79 2.12
N VAL A 19 -24.14 4.73 2.64
CA VAL A 19 -22.90 4.45 3.36
C VAL A 19 -23.14 4.57 4.85
N LEU A 20 -22.85 3.51 5.60
CA LEU A 20 -22.87 3.52 7.06
C LEU A 20 -21.53 4.03 7.58
N PHE A 21 -21.57 4.88 8.60
CA PHE A 21 -20.36 5.35 9.29
C PHE A 21 -20.55 5.28 10.81
N PRO A 22 -19.47 5.03 11.57
CA PRO A 22 -19.57 4.58 12.97
C PRO A 22 -19.87 5.69 14.01
N SER A 23 -20.39 6.85 13.60
CA SER A 23 -20.52 8.01 14.52
C SER A 23 -21.96 8.52 14.68
N ARG A 24 -22.23 9.05 15.89
CA ARG A 24 -23.51 9.64 16.29
C ARG A 24 -23.63 11.13 16.02
N SER A 25 -22.50 11.86 15.92
CA SER A 25 -22.49 13.31 15.70
C SER A 25 -21.39 13.66 14.72
N ILE A 26 -21.77 14.38 13.66
CA ILE A 26 -20.86 14.96 12.70
C ILE A 26 -20.70 16.43 13.07
N ASP A 27 -19.46 16.86 13.28
CA ASP A 27 -19.14 18.24 13.63
C ASP A 27 -18.95 19.09 12.37
N ALA A 28 -18.40 18.50 11.29
CA ALA A 28 -18.28 19.15 9.99
C ALA A 28 -18.28 18.17 8.83
N ILE A 29 -18.71 18.64 7.65
CA ILE A 29 -18.68 17.89 6.39
C ILE A 29 -18.01 18.76 5.34
N VAL A 30 -17.03 18.19 4.64
CA VAL A 30 -16.36 18.84 3.52
C VAL A 30 -16.40 17.92 2.31
N TYR A 31 -16.82 18.48 1.17
CA TYR A 31 -16.75 17.82 -0.11
C TYR A 31 -15.54 18.32 -0.90
N SER A 32 -14.73 17.40 -1.40
CA SER A 32 -13.65 17.67 -2.35
C SER A 32 -13.52 16.47 -3.28
N SER A 33 -14.09 16.60 -4.48
CA SER A 33 -14.21 15.51 -5.46
C SER A 33 -12.89 14.73 -5.64
N PRO A 34 -12.93 13.38 -5.64
CA PRO A 34 -14.10 12.51 -5.53
C PRO A 34 -14.46 12.11 -4.07
N HIS A 35 -13.95 12.81 -3.06
CA HIS A 35 -14.06 12.40 -1.66
C HIS A 35 -14.96 13.31 -0.82
N ILE A 36 -15.58 12.72 0.21
CA ILE A 36 -16.26 13.42 1.29
C ILE A 36 -15.46 13.19 2.58
N TYR A 37 -15.24 14.25 3.33
CA TYR A 37 -14.55 14.24 4.61
C TYR A 37 -15.58 14.55 5.69
N LEU A 38 -15.77 13.61 6.61
CA LEU A 38 -16.65 13.76 7.76
C LEU A 38 -15.78 13.95 9.00
N LEU A 39 -15.88 15.12 9.63
CA LEU A 39 -15.30 15.34 10.94
C LEU A 39 -16.27 14.90 12.02
N THR A 40 -15.76 14.07 12.90
CA THR A 40 -16.37 13.73 14.19
C THR A 40 -15.38 14.10 15.27
N ARG A 41 -15.79 14.07 16.56
CA ARG A 41 -15.01 14.60 17.70
C ARG A 41 -13.51 14.35 17.63
N ASP A 42 -13.08 13.13 17.32
CA ASP A 42 -11.66 12.74 17.33
C ASP A 42 -11.20 12.07 16.03
N GLU A 43 -12.08 12.00 15.02
CA GLU A 43 -11.81 11.24 13.80
C GLU A 43 -12.33 11.96 12.55
N ILE A 44 -11.52 11.95 11.50
CA ILE A 44 -11.92 12.30 10.14
C ILE A 44 -12.14 11.02 9.35
N THR A 45 -13.38 10.78 8.94
CA THR A 45 -13.73 9.69 8.05
C THR A 45 -13.76 10.20 6.61
N ILE A 46 -12.94 9.59 5.75
CA ILE A 46 -12.85 9.88 4.32
C ILE A 46 -13.68 8.83 3.58
N ILE A 47 -14.67 9.28 2.82
CA ILE A 47 -15.56 8.44 2.01
C ILE A 47 -15.28 8.75 0.54
N SER A 48 -14.91 7.72 -0.24
CA SER A 48 -14.83 7.85 -1.69
C SER A 48 -16.22 7.70 -2.30
N LEU A 49 -16.59 8.65 -3.14
CA LEU A 49 -17.83 8.57 -3.91
C LEU A 49 -17.75 7.57 -5.06
N GLU A 50 -16.55 7.26 -5.57
CA GLU A 50 -16.38 6.32 -6.68
C GLU A 50 -16.90 4.93 -6.30
N ASP A 51 -16.49 4.45 -5.14
CA ASP A 51 -16.78 3.12 -4.61
C ASP A 51 -17.82 3.12 -3.47
N SER A 52 -18.36 4.29 -3.09
CA SER A 52 -19.40 4.45 -2.05
C SER A 52 -19.06 3.72 -0.76
N ARG A 53 -17.80 3.87 -0.33
CA ARG A 53 -17.25 3.19 0.84
C ARG A 53 -16.36 4.14 1.62
N VAL A 54 -16.26 3.89 2.92
CA VAL A 54 -15.23 4.50 3.76
C VAL A 54 -13.88 4.07 3.21
N SER A 55 -13.12 5.03 2.70
CA SER A 55 -11.78 4.81 2.16
C SER A 55 -10.75 4.75 3.27
N GLN A 56 -10.86 5.67 4.24
CA GLN A 56 -9.89 5.83 5.30
C GLN A 56 -10.50 6.54 6.50
N THR A 57 -10.01 6.22 7.69
CA THR A 57 -10.31 6.98 8.91
C THR A 57 -8.98 7.48 9.48
N LEU A 58 -8.90 8.78 9.74
CA LEU A 58 -7.76 9.45 10.36
C LEU A 58 -8.17 9.83 11.77
N ARG A 59 -7.47 9.34 12.79
CA ARG A 59 -7.65 9.89 14.14
C ARG A 59 -6.78 11.11 14.32
N ALA A 60 -7.39 12.15 14.83
CA ALA A 60 -6.70 13.37 15.18
C ALA A 60 -7.47 14.02 16.34
N GLU A 61 -6.80 14.10 17.49
CA GLU A 61 -7.37 14.77 18.66
C GLU A 61 -7.30 16.28 18.45
N GLN A 62 -8.28 16.99 19.02
CA GLN A 62 -8.33 18.46 19.07
C GLN A 62 -8.47 19.14 17.71
N ILE A 63 -9.18 18.51 16.77
CA ILE A 63 -9.58 19.21 15.55
C ILE A 63 -10.70 20.19 15.89
N GLU A 64 -10.48 21.46 15.54
CA GLU A 64 -11.48 22.51 15.73
C GLU A 64 -12.23 22.81 14.43
N VAL A 65 -11.53 22.74 13.30
CA VAL A 65 -12.10 23.11 12.00
C VAL A 65 -11.66 22.11 10.92
N LEU A 66 -12.62 21.72 10.09
CA LEU A 66 -12.41 21.04 8.81
C LEU A 66 -13.06 21.90 7.72
N CYS A 67 -12.28 22.36 6.74
CA CYS A 67 -12.78 23.20 5.65
C CYS A 67 -12.13 22.84 4.31
N SER A 68 -12.76 23.27 3.22
CA SER A 68 -12.16 23.27 1.87
C SER A 68 -11.88 24.71 1.45
N LEU A 69 -10.65 24.96 1.00
CA LEU A 69 -10.21 26.23 0.42
C LEU A 69 -9.49 25.91 -0.88
N ASP A 70 -9.93 26.51 -1.99
CA ASP A 70 -9.34 26.34 -3.32
C ASP A 70 -9.20 24.86 -3.76
N GLY A 71 -10.18 24.03 -3.40
CA GLY A 71 -10.19 22.59 -3.70
C GLY A 71 -9.23 21.76 -2.86
N SER A 72 -8.50 22.37 -1.93
CA SER A 72 -7.69 21.69 -0.92
C SER A 72 -8.44 21.59 0.40
N VAL A 73 -8.32 20.44 1.06
CA VAL A 73 -8.93 20.24 2.37
C VAL A 73 -7.92 20.60 3.46
N PHE A 74 -8.37 21.40 4.43
CA PHE A 74 -7.56 21.83 5.55
C PHE A 74 -8.20 21.41 6.87
N ILE A 75 -7.35 21.08 7.83
CA ILE A 75 -7.71 20.79 9.21
C ILE A 75 -6.96 21.77 10.09
N SER A 76 -7.69 22.45 10.98
CA SER A 76 -7.07 23.26 12.03
C SER A 76 -7.25 22.60 13.38
N THR A 77 -6.17 22.60 14.16
CA THR A 77 -6.21 22.43 15.62
C THR A 77 -5.94 23.78 16.28
N ALA A 78 -6.00 23.85 17.61
CA ALA A 78 -5.72 25.06 18.37
C ALA A 78 -4.34 25.70 18.08
N CYS A 79 -3.37 24.91 17.62
CA CYS A 79 -1.99 25.37 17.42
C CYS A 79 -1.48 25.22 15.99
N ASN A 80 -2.06 24.33 15.18
CA ASN A 80 -1.51 23.94 13.90
C ASN A 80 -2.58 23.91 12.81
N LEU A 81 -2.19 24.31 11.61
CA LEU A 81 -2.96 24.13 10.40
C LEU A 81 -2.31 23.03 9.55
N TYR A 82 -3.10 22.04 9.16
CA TYR A 82 -2.69 20.92 8.31
C TYR A 82 -3.46 20.97 6.99
N GLN A 83 -2.77 20.64 5.90
CA GLN A 83 -3.40 20.38 4.62
C GLN A 83 -3.51 18.86 4.42
N VAL A 84 -4.71 18.40 4.06
CA VAL A 84 -5.00 16.99 3.81
C VAL A 84 -4.81 16.71 2.33
N HIS A 85 -3.90 15.79 2.03
CA HIS A 85 -3.65 15.31 0.69
C HIS A 85 -3.77 13.80 0.63
N MET A 86 -4.36 13.29 -0.44
CA MET A 86 -4.30 11.86 -0.74
C MET A 86 -2.87 11.50 -1.12
N VAL A 87 -2.31 10.49 -0.45
CA VAL A 87 -0.98 9.99 -0.77
C VAL A 87 -1.07 9.18 -2.05
N SER A 88 -0.21 9.47 -3.02
CA SER A 88 -0.18 8.71 -4.28
C SER A 88 0.16 7.24 -4.04
N ILE A 89 -0.31 6.36 -4.93
CA ILE A 89 -0.12 4.91 -4.78
C ILE A 89 1.34 4.52 -4.81
N GLU A 90 2.13 5.23 -5.62
CA GLU A 90 3.59 5.08 -5.70
C GLU A 90 4.21 5.32 -4.32
N ARG A 91 3.83 6.41 -3.65
CA ARG A 91 4.36 6.75 -2.32
C ARG A 91 3.89 5.77 -1.25
N GLN A 92 2.65 5.26 -1.33
CA GLN A 92 2.15 4.24 -0.42
C GLN A 92 2.92 2.92 -0.59
N ALA A 93 3.12 2.48 -1.83
CA ALA A 93 3.86 1.26 -2.14
C ALA A 93 5.34 1.38 -1.76
N ASP A 94 5.98 2.51 -2.02
CA ASP A 94 7.37 2.77 -1.61
C ASP A 94 7.53 2.73 -0.08
N ALA A 95 6.57 3.28 0.67
CA ALA A 95 6.58 3.22 2.13
C ALA A 95 6.46 1.77 2.64
N LEU A 96 5.54 0.99 2.08
CA LEU A 96 5.37 -0.44 2.40
C LEU A 96 6.61 -1.26 2.02
N PHE A 97 7.20 -0.97 0.86
CA PHE A 97 8.43 -1.60 0.39
C PHE A 97 9.60 -1.35 1.36
N LYS A 98 9.79 -0.10 1.80
CA LYS A 98 10.82 0.26 2.80
C LYS A 98 10.61 -0.42 4.15
N CYS A 99 9.37 -0.76 4.49
CA CYS A 99 9.03 -1.51 5.70
C CYS A 99 9.17 -3.05 5.51
N GLY A 100 9.61 -3.51 4.34
CA GLY A 100 9.74 -4.93 4.01
C GLY A 100 8.41 -5.65 3.75
N LYS A 101 7.29 -4.91 3.68
CA LYS A 101 5.95 -5.45 3.46
C LYS A 101 5.64 -5.56 1.96
N PHE A 102 6.36 -6.44 1.28
CA PHE A 102 6.32 -6.53 -0.18
C PHE A 102 4.96 -6.94 -0.75
N ASP A 103 4.30 -7.93 -0.13
CA ASP A 103 2.99 -8.40 -0.61
C ASP A 103 1.91 -7.31 -0.47
N GLU A 104 1.95 -6.54 0.62
CA GLU A 104 1.06 -5.40 0.80
C GLU A 104 1.34 -4.33 -0.27
N ALA A 105 2.61 -4.00 -0.53
CA ALA A 105 3.01 -3.02 -1.54
C ALA A 105 2.48 -3.40 -2.94
N LEU A 106 2.62 -4.67 -3.34
CA LEU A 106 2.09 -5.19 -4.60
C LEU A 106 0.56 -5.12 -4.64
N SER A 107 -0.10 -5.46 -3.54
CA SER A 107 -1.57 -5.46 -3.46
C SER A 107 -2.20 -4.08 -3.67
N VAL A 108 -1.49 -2.98 -3.33
CA VAL A 108 -1.97 -1.60 -3.55
C VAL A 108 -2.17 -1.35 -5.04
N TYR A 109 -1.18 -1.71 -5.86
CA TYR A 109 -1.24 -1.58 -7.31
C TYR A 109 -2.30 -2.50 -7.93
N GLU A 110 -2.36 -3.78 -7.51
CA GLU A 110 -3.36 -4.72 -8.03
C GLU A 110 -4.80 -4.24 -7.76
N LYS A 111 -5.06 -3.69 -6.58
CA LYS A 111 -6.38 -3.13 -6.24
C LYS A 111 -6.75 -1.97 -7.17
N ARG A 112 -5.80 -1.09 -7.51
CA ARG A 112 -6.03 0.02 -8.44
C ARG A 112 -6.29 -0.48 -9.86
N LEU A 113 -5.41 -1.34 -10.36
CA LEU A 113 -5.48 -1.87 -11.73
C LEU A 113 -6.73 -2.74 -11.96
N ARG A 114 -7.25 -3.42 -10.93
CA ARG A 114 -8.55 -4.12 -11.00
C ARG A 114 -9.74 -3.17 -11.14
N LYS A 115 -9.66 -1.96 -10.59
CA LYS A 115 -10.74 -0.96 -10.66
C LYS A 115 -10.70 -0.19 -11.98
N HIS A 116 -9.50 0.22 -12.40
CA HIS A 116 -9.29 1.00 -13.59
C HIS A 116 -7.94 0.65 -14.21
N PHE A 117 -7.95 0.25 -15.49
CA PHE A 117 -6.71 0.01 -16.21
C PHE A 117 -6.01 1.34 -16.53
N ASP A 118 -4.75 1.46 -16.13
CA ASP A 118 -3.93 2.64 -16.35
C ASP A 118 -2.53 2.18 -16.75
N ALA A 119 -2.09 2.59 -17.94
CA ALA A 119 -0.82 2.17 -18.52
C ALA A 119 0.36 2.63 -17.66
N ASP A 120 0.32 3.88 -17.17
CA ASP A 120 1.40 4.43 -16.34
C ASP A 120 1.47 3.69 -14.99
N CYS A 121 0.31 3.39 -14.41
CA CYS A 121 0.21 2.56 -13.20
C CYS A 121 0.73 1.14 -13.44
N MET A 122 0.48 0.55 -14.61
CA MET A 122 0.99 -0.79 -14.95
C MET A 122 2.50 -0.80 -15.08
N SER A 123 3.09 0.19 -15.77
CA SER A 123 4.54 0.35 -15.88
C SER A 123 5.19 0.47 -14.50
N ASN A 124 4.63 1.31 -13.62
CA ASN A 124 5.11 1.47 -12.25
C ASN A 124 4.96 0.17 -11.43
N PHE A 125 3.88 -0.58 -11.65
CA PHE A 125 3.67 -1.87 -10.99
C PHE A 125 4.71 -2.91 -11.41
N ILE A 126 5.05 -2.98 -12.70
CA ILE A 126 6.10 -3.85 -13.23
C ILE A 126 7.46 -3.50 -12.59
N VAL A 127 7.79 -2.20 -12.51
CA VAL A 127 9.02 -1.73 -11.83
C VAL A 127 9.04 -2.17 -10.36
N LEU A 128 7.92 -2.07 -9.65
CA LEU A 128 7.82 -2.53 -8.26
C LEU A 128 8.00 -4.06 -8.14
N LYS A 129 7.34 -4.85 -9.01
CA LYS A 129 7.51 -6.31 -9.04
C LYS A 129 8.95 -6.71 -9.22
N LYS A 130 9.67 -6.06 -10.14
CA LYS A 130 11.11 -6.25 -10.37
C LYS A 130 11.91 -5.98 -9.10
N LYS A 131 11.70 -4.82 -8.45
CA LYS A 131 12.38 -4.47 -7.18
C LYS A 131 12.13 -5.49 -6.07
N VAL A 132 10.88 -5.93 -5.92
CA VAL A 132 10.51 -6.96 -4.93
C VAL A 132 11.21 -8.28 -5.24
N ALA A 133 11.17 -8.72 -6.49
CA ALA A 133 11.83 -9.95 -6.93
C ALA A 133 13.33 -9.92 -6.62
N PHE A 134 14.04 -8.85 -6.98
CA PHE A 134 15.47 -8.72 -6.67
C PHE A 134 15.77 -8.76 -5.17
N THR A 135 14.95 -8.09 -4.36
CA THR A 135 15.12 -8.10 -2.90
C THR A 135 14.82 -9.49 -2.29
N SER A 136 13.88 -10.24 -2.87
CA SER A 136 13.56 -11.61 -2.45
C SER A 136 14.63 -12.63 -2.88
N ILE A 137 15.36 -12.38 -3.99
CA ILE A 137 16.55 -13.18 -4.38
C ILE A 137 17.62 -13.08 -3.29
N GLU A 138 17.90 -11.89 -2.77
CA GLU A 138 18.89 -11.71 -1.69
C GLU A 138 18.51 -12.49 -0.42
N LYS A 139 17.22 -12.73 -0.19
CA LYS A 139 16.69 -13.52 0.93
C LYS A 139 16.62 -15.03 0.65
N GLY A 140 16.91 -15.47 -0.57
CA GLY A 140 16.87 -16.88 -0.97
C GLY A 140 15.46 -17.45 -1.24
N GLU A 141 14.45 -16.60 -1.44
CA GLU A 141 13.05 -17.01 -1.67
C GLU A 141 12.76 -17.26 -3.16
N TYR A 142 13.48 -18.20 -3.78
CA TYR A 142 13.49 -18.37 -5.24
C TYR A 142 12.16 -18.76 -5.88
N GLU A 143 11.33 -19.57 -5.19
CA GLU A 143 10.01 -19.97 -5.72
C GLU A 143 9.08 -18.75 -5.89
N LYS A 144 9.02 -17.89 -4.86
CA LYS A 144 8.23 -16.67 -4.88
C LYS A 144 8.73 -15.67 -5.92
N VAL A 145 10.04 -15.61 -6.13
CA VAL A 145 10.67 -14.77 -7.16
C VAL A 145 10.24 -15.20 -8.56
N ALA A 146 10.25 -16.51 -8.85
CA ALA A 146 9.85 -17.03 -10.14
C ALA A 146 8.41 -16.64 -10.48
N ASP A 147 7.49 -16.82 -9.54
CA ASP A 147 6.08 -16.44 -9.71
C ASP A 147 5.91 -14.93 -9.96
N ILE A 148 6.63 -14.09 -9.21
CA ILE A 148 6.56 -12.64 -9.36
C ILE A 148 7.09 -12.20 -10.73
N LEU A 149 8.22 -12.74 -11.19
CA LEU A 149 8.83 -12.40 -12.48
C LEU A 149 8.00 -12.90 -13.66
N ILE A 150 7.45 -14.12 -13.58
CA ILE A 150 6.54 -14.67 -14.61
C ILE A 150 5.28 -13.79 -14.70
N SER A 151 4.70 -13.42 -13.56
CA SER A 151 3.49 -12.57 -13.51
C SER A 151 3.73 -11.12 -13.94
N ALA A 152 5.00 -10.70 -14.07
CA ALA A 152 5.39 -9.38 -14.50
C ALA A 152 5.69 -9.32 -16.00
N GLU A 153 5.55 -10.43 -16.73
CA GLU A 153 5.92 -10.58 -18.16
C GLU A 153 7.30 -10.00 -18.47
N VAL A 154 8.23 -10.14 -17.51
CA VAL A 154 9.58 -9.58 -17.65
C VAL A 154 10.32 -10.41 -18.69
N ASN A 155 10.70 -9.78 -19.80
CA ASN A 155 11.57 -10.40 -20.78
C ASN A 155 12.99 -10.48 -20.18
N PRO A 156 13.52 -11.69 -19.88
CA PRO A 156 14.83 -11.83 -19.27
C PRO A 156 15.96 -11.28 -20.17
N GLU A 157 15.75 -11.19 -21.48
CA GLU A 157 16.74 -10.66 -22.43
C GLU A 157 16.89 -9.13 -22.38
N GLU A 158 15.87 -8.38 -21.94
CA GLU A 158 16.02 -6.91 -21.77
C GLU A 158 16.68 -6.57 -20.43
N GLU A 159 16.38 -7.31 -19.36
CA GLU A 159 16.90 -6.98 -18.02
C GLU A 159 18.32 -7.47 -17.76
N VAL A 160 18.72 -8.61 -18.35
CA VAL A 160 20.09 -9.12 -18.20
C VAL A 160 21.10 -8.22 -18.93
N PHE A 161 20.66 -7.49 -19.96
CA PHE A 161 21.52 -6.64 -20.79
C PHE A 161 21.55 -5.17 -20.35
N GLU A 162 20.63 -4.69 -19.51
CA GLU A 162 20.73 -3.36 -18.87
C GLU A 162 21.62 -3.34 -17.62
N ARG A 163 21.93 -4.52 -17.03
CA ARG A 163 22.88 -4.61 -15.93
C ARG A 163 24.30 -4.79 -16.46
N SER A 164 25.24 -3.97 -15.98
CA SER A 164 26.67 -4.13 -16.27
C SER A 164 27.12 -5.57 -15.97
N GLU A 165 27.92 -6.17 -16.84
CA GLU A 165 28.46 -7.54 -16.71
C GLU A 165 28.99 -7.84 -15.29
N GLU A 166 29.50 -6.83 -14.60
CA GLU A 166 30.02 -6.87 -13.24
C GLU A 166 28.99 -7.29 -12.18
N GLU A 167 27.74 -6.82 -12.26
CA GLU A 167 26.67 -7.18 -11.30
C GLU A 167 26.20 -8.62 -11.53
N VAL A 168 25.99 -9.00 -12.80
CA VAL A 168 25.59 -10.36 -13.19
C VAL A 168 26.67 -11.36 -12.79
N VAL A 169 27.94 -11.05 -13.06
CA VAL A 169 29.08 -11.88 -12.65
C VAL A 169 29.19 -11.94 -11.12
N SER A 170 28.87 -10.88 -10.38
CA SER A 170 28.92 -10.88 -8.91
C SER A 170 27.86 -11.80 -8.31
N VAL A 171 26.62 -11.80 -8.81
CA VAL A 171 25.53 -12.66 -8.32
C VAL A 171 25.80 -14.12 -8.70
N VAL A 172 26.22 -14.36 -9.95
CA VAL A 172 26.57 -15.71 -10.42
C VAL A 172 27.77 -16.27 -9.64
N ARG A 173 28.82 -15.47 -9.40
CA ARG A 173 29.98 -15.91 -8.61
C ARG A 173 29.70 -16.03 -7.12
N ARG A 174 28.87 -15.16 -6.52
CA ARG A 174 28.58 -15.21 -5.08
C ARG A 174 27.54 -16.25 -4.69
N GLN A 175 26.57 -16.55 -5.55
CA GLN A 175 25.46 -17.42 -5.16
C GLN A 175 25.38 -18.72 -5.96
N LEU A 176 25.63 -18.67 -7.27
CA LEU A 176 25.59 -19.85 -8.12
C LEU A 176 26.83 -20.73 -7.95
N CYS A 177 28.03 -20.14 -7.88
CA CYS A 177 29.27 -20.93 -7.71
C CYS A 177 29.34 -21.69 -6.37
N PRO A 178 28.98 -21.12 -5.20
CA PRO A 178 28.96 -21.89 -3.96
C PRO A 178 27.88 -22.98 -3.95
N SER A 179 26.72 -22.72 -4.55
CA SER A 179 25.63 -23.69 -4.63
C SER A 179 25.97 -24.87 -5.56
N LEU A 180 26.56 -24.59 -6.73
CA LEU A 180 27.10 -25.61 -7.64
C LEU A 180 28.26 -26.39 -7.02
N LYS A 181 29.16 -25.70 -6.31
CA LYS A 181 30.27 -26.33 -5.60
C LYS A 181 29.76 -27.25 -4.48
N ALA A 182 28.79 -26.81 -3.68
CA ALA A 182 28.16 -27.64 -2.65
C ALA A 182 27.42 -28.85 -3.23
N LEU A 183 26.74 -28.69 -4.38
CA LEU A 183 26.09 -29.79 -5.11
C LEU A 183 27.09 -30.82 -5.66
N LEU A 184 28.25 -30.36 -6.14
CA LEU A 184 29.32 -31.21 -6.64
C LEU A 184 30.14 -31.88 -5.52
N GLU A 185 30.34 -31.19 -4.39
CA GLU A 185 31.08 -31.69 -3.23
C GLU A 185 30.27 -32.68 -2.39
N HIS A 186 28.95 -32.50 -2.27
CA HIS A 186 28.09 -33.38 -1.46
C HIS A 186 27.37 -34.47 -2.25
N GLY A 187 27.51 -34.50 -3.57
CA GLY A 187 26.88 -35.49 -4.45
C GLY A 187 25.36 -35.37 -4.46
N MET A 188 24.73 -35.61 -5.61
CA MET A 188 23.26 -35.63 -5.74
C MET A 188 22.64 -36.74 -4.87
N LEU A 189 22.43 -36.46 -3.58
CA LEU A 189 21.65 -37.30 -2.70
C LEU A 189 20.17 -37.09 -3.01
N LYS A 190 19.62 -38.01 -3.80
CA LYS A 190 18.18 -38.21 -3.97
C LYS A 190 17.54 -38.46 -2.60
N LYS A 191 16.88 -37.47 -2.02
CA LYS A 191 15.72 -37.66 -1.13
C LYS A 191 14.99 -36.36 -0.87
N THR A 192 13.86 -36.22 -1.54
CA THR A 192 12.70 -35.44 -1.10
C THR A 192 12.39 -35.76 0.37
N LEU A 193 12.41 -34.74 1.23
CA LEU A 193 11.78 -34.80 2.55
C LEU A 193 10.95 -33.55 2.78
N THR A 194 9.65 -33.80 2.71
CA THR A 194 8.55 -33.06 3.33
C THR A 194 8.77 -32.80 4.82
N GLN A 195 8.12 -31.72 5.29
CA GLN A 195 7.63 -31.38 6.64
C GLN A 195 8.15 -30.02 7.10
N ARG A 196 7.42 -29.17 7.82
CA ARG A 196 6.00 -29.09 8.26
C ARG A 196 5.83 -27.66 8.78
N SER A 197 4.65 -27.10 8.57
CA SER A 197 4.14 -25.86 9.19
C SER A 197 4.07 -25.93 10.72
N LEU A 198 4.07 -24.76 11.39
CA LEU A 198 3.02 -24.20 12.30
C LEU A 198 3.63 -23.11 13.23
N PRO A 199 2.86 -22.35 14.03
CA PRO A 199 2.30 -21.04 13.67
C PRO A 199 2.79 -19.92 14.62
N SER A 200 2.59 -18.65 14.29
CA SER A 200 2.57 -17.60 15.34
C SER A 200 1.71 -16.42 14.93
N SER A 201 0.52 -16.39 15.52
CA SER A 201 -0.21 -15.19 15.87
C SER A 201 0.72 -14.08 16.40
N LEU A 202 0.54 -12.84 15.95
CA LEU A 202 0.35 -11.63 16.78
C LEU A 202 0.48 -10.34 15.95
N GLY A 203 -0.56 -9.51 15.98
CA GLY A 203 -0.46 -8.05 16.03
C GLY A 203 -0.27 -7.26 14.74
N LEU A 204 -1.38 -6.75 14.19
CA LEU A 204 -1.44 -5.64 13.24
C LEU A 204 -0.80 -4.37 13.82
N GLY A 205 -0.06 -3.62 12.99
CA GLY A 205 0.45 -2.28 13.31
C GLY A 205 1.01 -1.56 12.08
N CYS A 206 0.54 -0.34 11.83
CA CYS A 206 1.01 0.58 10.78
C CYS A 206 2.03 1.57 11.34
N PHE A 207 3.02 1.97 10.53
CA PHE A 207 4.04 2.96 10.90
C PHE A 207 3.75 4.32 10.27
N VAL A 208 3.94 5.38 11.06
CA VAL A 208 3.95 6.79 10.63
C VAL A 208 5.41 7.27 10.64
N THR A 209 5.85 7.93 9.56
CA THR A 209 7.11 8.68 9.56
C THR A 209 6.83 10.16 9.79
N ARG A 210 7.56 10.73 10.75
CA ARG A 210 7.44 12.12 11.21
C ARG A 210 8.72 12.86 10.83
N ASN A 211 8.61 14.00 10.15
CA ASN A 211 9.69 14.99 10.14
C ASN A 211 9.29 16.15 11.07
N GLY A 212 10.08 16.34 12.13
CA GLY A 212 10.08 17.57 12.93
C GLY A 212 9.04 17.67 14.05
N THR A 213 9.54 17.57 15.29
CA THR A 213 9.00 18.10 16.58
C THR A 213 7.63 17.62 17.10
N ASN A 214 7.70 16.88 18.22
CA ASN A 214 6.68 16.33 19.15
C ASN A 214 5.36 17.15 19.28
N SER A 215 4.19 16.62 18.94
CA SER A 215 3.33 15.76 19.76
C SER A 215 2.85 14.48 19.05
N MET A 216 2.56 13.44 19.84
CA MET A 216 2.24 12.07 19.44
C MET A 216 0.72 11.88 19.50
N LEU A 217 0.08 11.51 18.37
CA LEU A 217 -1.28 10.99 18.36
C LEU A 217 -1.21 9.47 18.17
N LYS A 218 -1.68 8.74 19.17
CA LYS A 218 -1.74 7.27 19.16
C LYS A 218 -3.04 6.83 18.50
N LEU A 219 -2.92 6.02 17.45
CA LEU A 219 -4.02 5.27 16.84
C LEU A 219 -4.01 3.84 17.40
N LEU A 220 -5.10 3.44 18.07
CA LEU A 220 -5.42 2.07 18.48
C LEU A 220 -6.49 1.46 17.57
#